data_AF-A0AA95K886-F1
#
_entry.id   AF-A0AA95K886-F1
#
_cell.length_a   1.000
_cell.length_b   1.000
_cell.length_c   1.000
_cell.angle_alpha   90.00
_cell.angle_beta   90.00
_cell.angle_gamma   90.00
#
_symmetry.space_group_name_H-M   'P 1'
#
loop_
_entity.id
_entity.type
_entity.pdbx_description
1 polymer ?
#
loop_
_entity_poly.entity_id
_entity_poly.type
_entity_poly.pdbx_seq_one_letter_code
_entity_poly.pdbx_strand_id
1 'polypeptide(L)'
;MDLTTQSEVAESIEENRATLDNTSNIIELEKEKSKPRKNKEKSKEKPFRAIGYNAGSLYLISKEQLQVLTFKARDLKESNLLLLAPLSWWRNNYPQYNDNGDAKKTPDWSKAADDIIRECSKAGVYSSDSIRGLGFWRDGDRIIQHLGNVLYDVTNDKKVSMLDPSLKGIYQRESAQPKRKTESANEELVDLFIKAINSIYWKDPTHAQLFLGWIVLARFCGLLDWRSHIWVTGEHGAGKSDTVLDAFRIALGSGNYISAKGSTTEAGARQRLAFNAIPFVLDEAEPNTNKDCSRIDAILTLARNSSSDDEATAIKGTVSGTSMYYRNRSMFCFASINPRELELADQSRISILEIVKKPQTADSKDTFNFIKKAYLKLEREDFSTQLNNLIISRLPTLEKNLAVFVEVAGDHLGHSRDGKQYGSLLAGFATLAHNEPIDLATAKAYVEKLKLTEVVEENRDTNATGWDMCWIKMSAVKLTFRDSRSNVTVGEGIEMLQQKNIEELARIVGYEHSGGGKIGQEQLERAALRGKIEVEKALKKLGIVYQDGTASLYGCVGEGIYIANSSEAMSKALSGTPFQNWKKHSSRIGEKVSKLIKMDGKVSRAIFISFN
;
A
#
# COMPACT_ATOMS: atom_id res chain seq x y z
N MET A 1 5.99 -96.24 1.46
CA MET A 1 5.87 -95.68 0.10
C MET A 1 5.35 -94.27 0.27
N ASP A 2 6.17 -93.31 -0.14
CA ASP A 2 6.36 -92.01 0.51
C ASP A 2 5.21 -91.01 0.38
N LEU A 3 4.82 -90.43 1.52
CA LEU A 3 3.90 -89.29 1.65
C LEU A 3 4.59 -87.94 1.39
N THR A 4 5.93 -87.92 1.33
CA THR A 4 6.74 -86.71 1.07
C THR A 4 6.73 -86.28 -0.40
N THR A 5 6.64 -87.21 -1.35
CA THR A 5 6.64 -86.90 -2.79
C THR A 5 5.30 -86.35 -3.30
N GLN A 6 4.18 -86.58 -2.61
CA GLN A 6 2.89 -85.97 -3.00
C GLN A 6 2.76 -84.51 -2.55
N SER A 7 3.39 -84.14 -1.43
CA SER A 7 3.41 -82.76 -0.93
C SER A 7 4.24 -81.83 -1.82
N GLU A 8 5.43 -82.29 -2.22
CA GLU A 8 6.33 -81.50 -3.09
C GLU A 8 5.76 -81.32 -4.51
N VAL A 9 5.04 -82.33 -5.02
CA VAL A 9 4.34 -82.21 -6.32
C VAL A 9 3.17 -81.23 -6.21
N ALA A 10 2.42 -81.23 -5.10
CA ALA A 10 1.32 -80.29 -4.88
C ALA A 10 1.79 -78.84 -4.76
N GLU A 11 2.86 -78.57 -3.99
CA GLU A 11 3.45 -77.23 -3.88
C GLU A 11 3.99 -76.74 -5.22
N SER A 12 4.65 -77.59 -6.01
CA SER A 12 5.14 -77.19 -7.35
C SER A 12 4.00 -76.90 -8.34
N ILE A 13 2.85 -77.56 -8.21
CA ILE A 13 1.67 -77.31 -9.05
C ILE A 13 1.00 -75.99 -8.65
N GLU A 14 1.01 -75.66 -7.37
CA GLU A 14 0.43 -74.43 -6.83
C GLU A 14 1.30 -73.20 -7.13
N GLU A 15 2.64 -73.33 -7.03
CA GLU A 15 3.58 -72.30 -7.49
C GLU A 15 3.52 -72.07 -9.01
N ASN A 16 3.40 -73.15 -9.81
CA ASN A 16 3.24 -73.05 -11.27
C ASN A 16 1.88 -72.43 -11.65
N ARG A 17 0.81 -72.70 -10.90
CA ARG A 17 -0.49 -72.02 -11.06
C ARG A 17 -0.39 -70.53 -10.73
N ALA A 18 0.26 -70.17 -9.62
CA ALA A 18 0.43 -68.78 -9.22
C ALA A 18 1.29 -67.98 -10.22
N THR A 19 2.31 -68.60 -10.82
CA THR A 19 3.10 -67.99 -11.89
C THR A 19 2.34 -67.89 -13.22
N LEU A 20 1.52 -68.88 -13.59
CA LEU A 20 0.63 -68.80 -14.75
C LEU A 20 -0.45 -67.72 -14.58
N ASP A 21 -1.03 -67.56 -13.40
CA ASP A 21 -2.01 -66.50 -13.10
C ASP A 21 -1.37 -65.11 -13.08
N ASN A 22 -0.15 -64.97 -12.55
CA ASN A 22 0.60 -63.70 -12.64
C ASN A 22 1.01 -63.37 -14.07
N THR A 23 1.43 -64.35 -14.86
CA THR A 23 1.81 -64.14 -16.26
C THR A 23 0.59 -63.82 -17.13
N SER A 24 -0.56 -64.44 -16.85
CA SER A 24 -1.85 -64.13 -17.49
C SER A 24 -2.33 -62.72 -17.14
N ASN A 25 -2.24 -62.32 -15.87
CA ASN A 25 -2.53 -60.96 -15.42
C ASN A 25 -1.57 -59.92 -16.04
N ILE A 26 -0.28 -60.23 -16.18
CA ILE A 26 0.70 -59.35 -16.83
C ILE A 26 0.40 -59.23 -18.33
N ILE A 27 0.05 -60.32 -19.02
CA ILE A 27 -0.34 -60.31 -20.43
C ILE A 27 -1.67 -59.57 -20.64
N GLU A 28 -2.63 -59.66 -19.70
CA GLU A 28 -3.85 -58.84 -19.72
C GLU A 28 -3.55 -57.35 -19.48
N LEU A 29 -2.68 -57.03 -18.53
CA LEU A 29 -2.24 -55.66 -18.24
C LEU A 29 -1.42 -55.05 -19.40
N GLU A 30 -0.64 -55.85 -20.12
CA GLU A 30 0.11 -55.42 -21.32
C GLU A 30 -0.80 -55.33 -22.57
N LYS A 31 -1.81 -56.19 -22.70
CA LYS A 31 -2.88 -56.06 -23.70
C LYS A 31 -3.81 -54.88 -23.40
N GLU A 32 -3.96 -54.45 -22.15
CA GLU A 32 -4.65 -53.21 -21.79
C GLU A 32 -3.79 -51.96 -22.03
N LYS A 33 -2.46 -52.04 -21.84
CA LYS A 33 -1.52 -50.94 -22.15
C LYS A 33 -1.25 -50.73 -23.65
N SER A 34 -1.47 -51.75 -24.49
CA SER A 34 -1.21 -51.71 -25.95
C SER A 34 -2.46 -51.57 -26.83
N LYS A 35 -3.67 -51.53 -26.26
CA LYS A 35 -4.87 -51.12 -27.02
C LYS A 35 -4.75 -49.62 -27.34
N PRO A 36 -4.93 -49.19 -28.61
CA PRO A 36 -5.04 -47.76 -28.91
C PRO A 36 -6.18 -47.22 -28.04
N ARG A 37 -5.88 -46.22 -27.20
CA ARG A 37 -6.88 -45.49 -26.41
C ARG A 37 -7.98 -45.01 -27.35
N LYS A 38 -9.06 -45.79 -27.49
CA LYS A 38 -10.33 -45.34 -28.03
C LYS A 38 -10.92 -44.40 -26.97
N ASN A 39 -10.44 -43.16 -26.98
CA ASN A 39 -11.13 -42.05 -26.34
C ASN A 39 -11.52 -41.07 -27.44
N LYS A 40 -12.84 -40.96 -27.63
CA LYS A 40 -13.55 -39.68 -27.56
C LYS A 40 -15.04 -40.00 -27.54
N GLU A 41 -15.58 -40.23 -26.33
CA GLU A 41 -16.83 -39.56 -26.02
C GLU A 41 -16.69 -38.12 -26.51
N LYS A 42 -17.55 -37.71 -27.45
CA LYS A 42 -17.58 -36.36 -28.00
C LYS A 42 -17.72 -35.39 -26.82
N SER A 43 -16.65 -34.71 -26.41
CA SER A 43 -16.79 -33.65 -25.42
C SER A 43 -17.64 -32.54 -26.05
N LYS A 44 -18.92 -32.50 -25.70
CA LYS A 44 -19.81 -31.35 -25.93
C LYS A 44 -19.30 -30.08 -25.22
N GLU A 45 -18.27 -30.19 -24.39
CA GLU A 45 -17.70 -29.07 -23.68
C GLU A 45 -16.96 -28.14 -24.65
N LYS A 46 -17.40 -26.89 -24.68
CA LYS A 46 -16.82 -25.84 -25.50
C LYS A 46 -15.46 -25.43 -24.92
N PRO A 47 -14.36 -25.43 -25.69
CA PRO A 47 -13.01 -25.18 -25.20
C PRO A 47 -12.69 -23.69 -25.00
N PHE A 48 -13.71 -22.83 -25.02
CA PHE A 48 -13.61 -21.41 -24.73
C PHE A 48 -14.98 -20.88 -24.28
N ARG A 49 -14.96 -19.73 -23.61
CA ARG A 49 -16.16 -19.01 -23.16
C ARG A 49 -16.16 -17.60 -23.73
N ALA A 50 -17.27 -17.19 -24.35
CA ALA A 50 -17.54 -15.80 -24.67
C ALA A 50 -17.87 -15.07 -23.38
N ILE A 51 -17.14 -13.99 -23.07
CA ILE A 51 -17.30 -13.23 -21.82
C ILE A 51 -17.91 -11.85 -22.04
N GLY A 52 -18.06 -11.42 -23.30
CA GLY A 52 -18.85 -10.23 -23.64
C GLY A 52 -18.30 -9.46 -24.84
N TYR A 53 -18.87 -8.28 -25.06
CA TYR A 53 -18.43 -7.30 -26.05
C TYR A 53 -18.28 -5.92 -25.41
N ASN A 54 -17.40 -5.07 -25.95
CA ASN A 54 -17.35 -3.66 -25.58
C ASN A 54 -16.64 -2.85 -26.67
N ALA A 55 -17.13 -1.65 -26.99
CA ALA A 55 -16.52 -0.72 -27.95
C ALA A 55 -16.07 -1.37 -29.29
N GLY A 56 -16.90 -2.26 -29.85
CA GLY A 56 -16.61 -2.97 -31.11
C GLY A 56 -15.57 -4.09 -31.01
N SER A 57 -15.16 -4.44 -29.79
CA SER A 57 -14.29 -5.58 -29.48
C SER A 57 -15.06 -6.70 -28.80
N LEU A 58 -14.64 -7.93 -29.03
CA LEU A 58 -15.19 -9.17 -28.51
C LEU A 58 -14.18 -9.77 -27.55
N TYR A 59 -14.65 -10.23 -26.39
CA TYR A 59 -13.83 -10.74 -25.32
C TYR A 59 -14.16 -12.20 -25.09
N LEU A 60 -13.13 -13.04 -25.12
CA LEU A 60 -13.23 -14.49 -24.94
C LEU A 60 -12.14 -14.99 -24.00
N ILE A 61 -12.36 -16.14 -23.39
CA ILE A 61 -11.33 -16.85 -22.61
C ILE A 61 -11.24 -18.30 -23.11
N SER A 62 -10.03 -18.74 -23.49
CA SER A 62 -9.81 -20.13 -23.94
C SER A 62 -9.46 -21.05 -22.78
N LYS A 63 -9.80 -22.33 -22.88
CA LYS A 63 -9.53 -23.35 -21.85
C LYS A 63 -8.04 -23.68 -21.70
N GLU A 64 -7.26 -23.50 -22.77
CA GLU A 64 -5.82 -23.79 -22.78
C GLU A 64 -4.99 -22.63 -22.21
N GLN A 65 -5.33 -21.39 -22.59
CA GLN A 65 -4.58 -20.20 -22.16
C GLN A 65 -5.12 -19.62 -20.85
N LEU A 66 -6.44 -19.71 -20.64
CA LEU A 66 -7.15 -19.11 -19.50
C LEU A 66 -6.84 -17.61 -19.33
N GLN A 67 -6.64 -16.91 -20.43
CA GLN A 67 -6.44 -15.46 -20.48
C GLN A 67 -7.52 -14.83 -21.36
N VAL A 68 -7.85 -13.58 -21.06
CA VAL A 68 -8.81 -12.81 -21.85
C VAL A 68 -8.18 -12.43 -23.19
N LEU A 69 -8.75 -12.98 -24.25
CA LEU A 69 -8.42 -12.66 -25.63
C LEU A 69 -9.39 -11.59 -26.14
N THR A 70 -8.84 -10.59 -26.82
CA THR A 70 -9.61 -9.48 -27.40
C THR A 70 -9.51 -9.54 -28.92
N PHE A 71 -10.65 -9.56 -29.60
CA PHE A 71 -10.72 -9.58 -31.06
C PHE A 71 -11.69 -8.53 -31.58
N LYS A 72 -11.39 -7.88 -32.71
CA LYS A 72 -12.44 -7.24 -33.52
C LYS A 72 -13.14 -8.28 -34.36
N ALA A 73 -14.34 -7.99 -34.88
CA ALA A 73 -15.05 -8.91 -35.76
C ALA A 73 -14.21 -9.36 -36.97
N ARG A 74 -13.43 -8.44 -37.57
CA ARG A 74 -12.50 -8.74 -38.67
C ARG A 74 -11.34 -9.66 -38.29
N ASP A 75 -11.05 -9.81 -37.01
CA ASP A 75 -9.96 -10.62 -36.49
C ASP A 75 -10.42 -12.08 -36.25
N LEU A 76 -11.71 -12.40 -36.35
CA LEU A 76 -12.25 -13.76 -36.22
C LEU A 76 -12.02 -14.60 -37.49
N LYS A 77 -10.75 -14.80 -37.82
CA LYS A 77 -10.27 -15.64 -38.93
C LYS A 77 -9.52 -16.85 -38.38
N GLU A 78 -9.26 -17.84 -39.24
CA GLU A 78 -8.62 -19.12 -38.92
C GLU A 78 -7.46 -18.99 -37.92
N SER A 79 -6.48 -18.13 -38.18
CA SER A 79 -5.29 -17.96 -37.33
C SER A 79 -5.61 -17.63 -35.87
N ASN A 80 -6.67 -16.86 -35.63
CA ASN A 80 -7.07 -16.41 -34.30
C ASN A 80 -8.08 -17.37 -33.65
N LEU A 81 -8.94 -18.01 -34.46
CA LEU A 81 -9.86 -19.04 -33.95
C LEU A 81 -9.10 -20.28 -33.44
N LEU A 82 -7.92 -20.56 -34.00
CA LEU A 82 -7.03 -21.60 -33.49
C LEU A 82 -6.43 -21.29 -32.11
N LEU A 83 -6.48 -20.03 -31.64
CA LEU A 83 -6.10 -19.67 -30.25
C LEU A 83 -7.20 -20.07 -29.24
N LEU A 84 -8.43 -20.25 -29.70
CA LEU A 84 -9.60 -20.59 -28.88
C LEU A 84 -9.84 -22.10 -28.79
N ALA A 85 -9.60 -22.83 -29.88
CA ALA A 85 -9.81 -24.27 -29.93
C ALA A 85 -8.92 -24.94 -30.99
N PRO A 86 -8.53 -26.21 -30.80
CA PRO A 86 -7.77 -26.95 -31.80
C PRO A 86 -8.59 -27.18 -33.08
N LEU A 87 -7.91 -27.27 -34.23
CA LEU A 87 -8.52 -27.47 -35.55
C LEU A 87 -9.50 -28.66 -35.58
N SER A 88 -9.21 -29.74 -34.85
CA SER A 88 -10.09 -30.90 -34.77
C SER A 88 -11.46 -30.58 -34.16
N TRP A 89 -11.53 -29.64 -33.20
CA TRP A 89 -12.78 -29.21 -32.60
C TRP A 89 -13.60 -28.39 -33.59
N TRP A 90 -12.96 -27.46 -34.32
CA TRP A 90 -13.61 -26.65 -35.35
C TRP A 90 -14.19 -27.51 -36.49
N ARG A 91 -13.42 -28.47 -37.01
CA ARG A 91 -13.88 -29.40 -38.07
C ARG A 91 -15.13 -30.18 -37.66
N ASN A 92 -15.20 -30.59 -36.40
CA ASN A 92 -16.30 -31.40 -35.90
C ASN A 92 -17.57 -30.58 -35.64
N ASN A 93 -17.45 -29.31 -35.23
CA ASN A 93 -18.59 -28.46 -34.86
C ASN A 93 -19.06 -27.56 -36.01
N TYR A 94 -18.17 -27.23 -36.94
CA TYR A 94 -18.43 -26.38 -38.10
C TYR A 94 -17.98 -27.09 -39.38
N PRO A 95 -18.53 -28.27 -39.72
CA PRO A 95 -18.16 -28.96 -40.94
C PRO A 95 -18.61 -28.17 -42.17
N GLN A 96 -17.79 -28.18 -43.21
CA GLN A 96 -18.16 -27.69 -44.54
C GLN A 96 -18.18 -28.89 -45.49
N TYR A 97 -19.11 -28.92 -46.43
CA TYR A 97 -19.25 -30.00 -47.40
C TYR A 97 -18.92 -29.50 -48.81
N ASN A 98 -18.40 -30.38 -49.68
CA ASN A 98 -18.29 -30.11 -51.12
C ASN A 98 -19.63 -30.38 -51.82
N ASP A 99 -19.71 -30.07 -53.12
CA ASP A 99 -20.93 -30.25 -53.90
C ASP A 99 -21.37 -31.72 -54.01
N ASN A 100 -20.44 -32.65 -53.77
CA ASN A 100 -20.67 -34.09 -53.76
C ASN A 100 -21.14 -34.62 -52.39
N GLY A 101 -21.25 -33.75 -51.37
CA GLY A 101 -21.66 -34.12 -50.02
C GLY A 101 -20.54 -34.63 -49.10
N ASP A 102 -19.28 -34.65 -49.55
CA ASP A 102 -18.13 -35.03 -48.72
C ASP A 102 -17.68 -33.87 -47.82
N ALA A 103 -17.27 -34.19 -46.59
CA ALA A 103 -16.73 -33.20 -45.66
C ALA A 103 -15.36 -32.67 -46.14
N LYS A 104 -15.27 -31.34 -46.29
CA LYS A 104 -14.02 -30.62 -46.56
C LYS A 104 -13.09 -30.70 -45.35
N LYS A 105 -11.78 -30.61 -45.62
CA LYS A 105 -10.75 -30.50 -44.57
C LYS A 105 -10.78 -29.14 -43.86
N THR A 106 -11.42 -28.12 -44.42
CA THR A 106 -11.48 -26.79 -43.82
C THR A 106 -12.83 -26.60 -43.13
N PRO A 107 -12.86 -26.17 -41.86
CA PRO A 107 -14.10 -25.81 -41.18
C PRO A 107 -14.79 -24.60 -41.84
N ASP A 108 -16.09 -24.44 -41.60
CA ASP A 108 -16.80 -23.20 -41.91
C ASP A 108 -16.44 -22.10 -40.91
N TRP A 109 -15.36 -21.39 -41.21
CA TRP A 109 -14.86 -20.30 -40.37
C TRP A 109 -15.83 -19.11 -40.28
N SER A 110 -16.64 -18.86 -41.32
CA SER A 110 -17.58 -17.74 -41.34
C SER A 110 -18.73 -18.00 -40.36
N LYS A 111 -19.25 -19.22 -40.36
CA LYS A 111 -20.27 -19.63 -39.40
C LYS A 111 -19.74 -19.64 -37.96
N ALA A 112 -18.51 -20.12 -37.76
CA ALA A 112 -17.84 -20.07 -36.46
C ALA A 112 -17.69 -18.63 -35.93
N ALA A 113 -17.35 -17.69 -36.81
CA ALA A 113 -17.23 -16.28 -36.45
C ALA A 113 -18.59 -15.65 -36.10
N ASP A 114 -19.66 -15.90 -36.87
CA ASP A 114 -21.01 -15.40 -36.53
C ASP A 114 -21.47 -15.94 -35.17
N ASP A 115 -21.31 -17.24 -34.91
CA ASP A 115 -21.70 -17.85 -33.63
C ASP A 115 -20.95 -17.22 -32.44
N ILE A 116 -19.64 -16.99 -32.58
CA ILE A 116 -18.85 -16.27 -31.56
C ILE A 116 -19.37 -14.85 -31.34
N ILE A 117 -19.68 -14.11 -32.41
CA ILE A 117 -20.22 -12.74 -32.32
C ILE A 117 -21.54 -12.76 -31.55
N ARG A 118 -22.47 -13.66 -31.92
CA ARG A 118 -23.78 -13.77 -31.25
C ARG A 118 -23.63 -14.16 -29.79
N GLU A 119 -22.71 -15.05 -29.44
CA GLU A 119 -22.47 -15.42 -28.05
C GLU A 119 -21.88 -14.28 -27.22
N CYS A 120 -20.92 -13.53 -27.77
CA CYS A 120 -20.39 -12.35 -27.09
C CYS A 120 -21.50 -11.30 -26.88
N SER A 121 -22.37 -11.10 -27.87
CA SER A 121 -23.55 -10.23 -27.72
C SER A 121 -24.51 -10.71 -26.63
N LYS A 122 -24.77 -12.02 -26.56
CA LYS A 122 -25.62 -12.63 -25.51
C LYS A 122 -25.00 -12.53 -24.12
N ALA A 123 -23.68 -12.62 -24.00
CA ALA A 123 -22.97 -12.49 -22.73
C ALA A 123 -23.03 -11.06 -22.17
N GLY A 124 -23.34 -10.06 -23.00
CA GLY A 124 -23.51 -8.66 -22.60
C GLY A 124 -22.21 -7.86 -22.64
N VAL A 125 -22.24 -6.69 -22.00
CA VAL A 125 -21.11 -5.74 -22.04
C VAL A 125 -19.98 -6.23 -21.14
N TYR A 126 -18.80 -6.42 -21.72
CA TYR A 126 -17.59 -6.76 -20.98
C TYR A 126 -17.06 -5.57 -20.16
N SER A 127 -16.75 -5.83 -18.88
CA SER A 127 -16.09 -4.88 -17.98
C SER A 127 -14.79 -5.47 -17.45
N SER A 128 -13.68 -4.73 -17.59
CA SER A 128 -12.38 -5.12 -17.02
C SER A 128 -12.40 -5.12 -15.48
N ASP A 129 -13.32 -4.39 -14.84
CA ASP A 129 -13.48 -4.43 -13.37
C ASP A 129 -14.04 -5.78 -12.89
N SER A 130 -14.54 -6.64 -13.79
CA SER A 130 -14.91 -8.01 -13.45
C SER A 130 -13.72 -8.96 -13.37
N ILE A 131 -12.51 -8.53 -13.80
CA ILE A 131 -11.31 -9.35 -13.69
C ILE A 131 -10.92 -9.51 -12.22
N ARG A 132 -10.53 -10.74 -11.86
CA ARG A 132 -10.05 -11.14 -10.54
C ARG A 132 -8.66 -11.76 -10.72
N GLY A 133 -7.63 -11.09 -10.19
CA GLY A 133 -6.26 -11.58 -10.17
C GLY A 133 -5.96 -12.37 -8.89
N LEU A 134 -4.67 -12.54 -8.57
CA LEU A 134 -4.16 -13.15 -7.34
C LEU A 134 -4.83 -12.56 -6.09
N GLY A 135 -5.05 -13.39 -5.07
CA GLY A 135 -5.63 -12.99 -3.78
C GLY A 135 -7.00 -13.61 -3.52
N PHE A 136 -7.77 -13.01 -2.63
CA PHE A 136 -9.09 -13.51 -2.20
C PHE A 136 -10.21 -12.60 -2.71
N TRP A 137 -11.29 -13.22 -3.17
CA TRP A 137 -12.41 -12.51 -3.79
C TRP A 137 -13.75 -13.08 -3.32
N ARG A 138 -14.68 -12.18 -2.97
CA ARG A 138 -16.10 -12.54 -2.82
C ARG A 138 -16.69 -12.76 -4.22
N ASP A 139 -17.20 -13.96 -4.49
CA ASP A 139 -17.87 -14.35 -5.73
C ASP A 139 -19.26 -14.93 -5.41
N GLY A 140 -20.24 -14.03 -5.28
CA GLY A 140 -21.54 -14.37 -4.69
C GLY A 140 -21.35 -14.74 -3.21
N ASP A 141 -21.85 -15.91 -2.84
CA ASP A 141 -21.77 -16.42 -1.45
C ASP A 141 -20.48 -17.20 -1.17
N ARG A 142 -19.58 -17.30 -2.17
CA ARG A 142 -18.31 -18.01 -2.06
C ARG A 142 -17.15 -17.04 -1.86
N ILE A 143 -16.13 -17.52 -1.18
CA ILE A 143 -14.82 -16.88 -1.15
C ILE A 143 -13.87 -17.68 -2.05
N ILE A 144 -13.40 -17.05 -3.11
CA ILE A 144 -12.48 -17.66 -4.08
C ILE A 144 -11.07 -17.15 -3.83
N GLN A 145 -10.16 -18.08 -3.53
CA GLN A 145 -8.72 -17.84 -3.51
C GLN A 145 -8.14 -18.10 -4.89
N HIS A 146 -7.45 -17.10 -5.44
CA HIS A 146 -6.73 -17.19 -6.70
C HIS A 146 -5.22 -17.32 -6.44
N LEU A 147 -4.66 -18.46 -6.84
CA LEU A 147 -3.24 -18.83 -6.65
C LEU A 147 -2.43 -18.76 -7.96
N GLY A 148 -2.91 -17.99 -8.93
CA GLY A 148 -2.27 -17.77 -10.22
C GLY A 148 -2.73 -18.76 -11.28
N ASN A 149 -2.57 -20.05 -11.04
CA ASN A 149 -2.97 -21.10 -11.99
C ASN A 149 -4.14 -21.97 -11.52
N VAL A 150 -4.61 -21.77 -10.29
CA VAL A 150 -5.68 -22.55 -9.67
C VAL A 150 -6.59 -21.63 -8.86
N LEU A 151 -7.89 -21.92 -8.89
CA LEU A 151 -8.87 -21.34 -7.98
C LEU A 151 -9.28 -22.36 -6.93
N TYR A 152 -9.42 -21.89 -5.69
CA TYR A 152 -10.03 -22.64 -4.60
C TYR A 152 -11.21 -21.87 -4.04
N ASP A 153 -12.34 -22.55 -3.93
CA ASP A 153 -13.46 -22.10 -3.11
C ASP A 153 -13.15 -22.53 -1.67
N VAL A 154 -12.74 -21.55 -0.85
CA VAL A 154 -12.33 -21.81 0.54
C VAL A 154 -13.51 -21.97 1.48
N THR A 155 -14.72 -21.57 1.05
CA THR A 155 -15.96 -21.79 1.79
C THR A 155 -16.37 -23.27 1.75
N ASN A 156 -16.18 -23.92 0.60
CA ASN A 156 -16.54 -25.33 0.38
C ASN A 156 -15.34 -26.27 0.28
N ASP A 157 -14.13 -25.77 0.56
CA ASP A 157 -12.83 -26.46 0.44
C ASP A 157 -12.66 -27.29 -0.85
N LYS A 158 -12.95 -26.68 -2.01
CA LYS A 158 -12.88 -27.37 -3.31
C LYS A 158 -12.15 -26.56 -4.37
N LYS A 159 -11.45 -27.26 -5.26
CA LYS A 159 -10.86 -26.67 -6.45
C LYS A 159 -11.96 -26.29 -7.45
N VAL A 160 -11.86 -25.10 -8.03
CA VAL A 160 -12.83 -24.58 -9.02
C VAL A 160 -12.12 -24.33 -10.36
N SER A 161 -12.81 -24.63 -11.45
CA SER A 161 -12.33 -24.28 -12.80
C SER A 161 -12.46 -22.78 -13.03
N MET A 162 -11.45 -22.12 -13.61
CA MET A 162 -11.55 -20.70 -13.99
C MET A 162 -12.66 -20.42 -15.02
N LEU A 163 -13.12 -21.46 -15.72
CA LEU A 163 -14.24 -21.38 -16.67
C LEU A 163 -15.58 -21.77 -16.08
N ASP A 164 -15.65 -22.07 -14.77
CA ASP A 164 -16.90 -22.47 -14.12
C ASP A 164 -17.99 -21.39 -14.38
N PRO A 165 -19.13 -21.78 -14.99
CA PRO A 165 -20.17 -20.83 -15.37
C PRO A 165 -20.86 -20.18 -14.16
N SER A 166 -20.71 -20.74 -12.96
CA SER A 166 -21.23 -20.16 -11.70
C SER A 166 -20.40 -18.98 -11.19
N LEU A 167 -19.16 -18.80 -11.66
CA LEU A 167 -18.32 -17.68 -11.26
C LEU A 167 -18.88 -16.37 -11.82
N LYS A 168 -19.08 -15.39 -10.93
CA LYS A 168 -19.49 -14.02 -11.28
C LYS A 168 -18.31 -13.20 -11.79
N GLY A 169 -17.11 -13.43 -11.25
CA GLY A 169 -15.86 -12.81 -11.67
C GLY A 169 -15.21 -13.53 -12.87
N ILE A 170 -14.31 -12.80 -13.55
CA ILE A 170 -13.49 -13.32 -14.64
C ILE A 170 -12.10 -13.60 -14.09
N TYR A 171 -11.75 -14.88 -13.98
CA TYR A 171 -10.47 -15.32 -13.42
C TYR A 171 -9.52 -15.71 -14.55
N GLN A 172 -8.32 -15.12 -14.54
CA GLN A 172 -7.30 -15.38 -15.54
C GLN A 172 -6.13 -16.15 -14.96
N ARG A 173 -5.47 -16.96 -15.77
CA ARG A 173 -4.23 -17.63 -15.41
C ARG A 173 -3.07 -16.64 -15.39
N GLU A 174 -2.38 -16.64 -14.27
CA GLU A 174 -1.12 -15.94 -14.02
C GLU A 174 -0.02 -16.96 -13.65
N SER A 175 1.17 -16.46 -13.33
CA SER A 175 2.27 -17.29 -12.83
C SER A 175 1.81 -18.10 -11.62
N ALA A 176 2.04 -19.42 -11.67
CA ALA A 176 1.64 -20.34 -10.62
C ALA A 176 2.32 -19.99 -9.30
N GLN A 177 1.54 -19.87 -8.24
CA GLN A 177 2.06 -19.90 -6.88
C GLN A 177 2.37 -21.35 -6.47
N PRO A 178 3.20 -21.57 -5.42
CA PRO A 178 3.45 -22.90 -4.87
C PRO A 178 2.15 -23.67 -4.59
N LYS A 179 2.21 -24.99 -4.68
CA LYS A 179 1.06 -25.87 -4.46
C LYS A 179 0.46 -25.59 -3.07
N ARG A 180 -0.87 -25.40 -3.00
CA ARG A 180 -1.61 -25.22 -1.74
C ARG A 180 -1.28 -26.39 -0.80
N LYS A 181 -0.75 -26.05 0.38
CA LYS A 181 -0.68 -26.95 1.54
C LYS A 181 -1.88 -26.69 2.44
N THR A 182 -2.26 -27.67 3.23
CA THR A 182 -3.44 -27.61 4.11
C THR A 182 -3.10 -27.45 5.59
N GLU A 183 -1.81 -27.55 5.95
CA GLU A 183 -1.34 -27.36 7.31
C GLU A 183 -1.67 -25.95 7.80
N SER A 184 -2.16 -25.85 9.03
CA SER A 184 -2.53 -24.60 9.69
C SER A 184 -1.55 -24.32 10.82
N ALA A 185 -1.26 -23.04 11.07
CA ALA A 185 -0.36 -22.66 12.15
C ALA A 185 -0.94 -23.10 13.50
N ASN A 186 -0.09 -23.72 14.32
CA ASN A 186 -0.43 -24.04 15.70
C ASN A 186 -0.20 -22.82 16.62
N GLU A 187 -0.66 -22.92 17.86
CA GLU A 187 -0.54 -21.85 18.86
C GLU A 187 0.92 -21.49 19.16
N GLU A 188 1.84 -22.47 19.18
CA GLU A 188 3.26 -22.23 19.43
C GLU A 188 3.90 -21.30 18.38
N LEU A 189 3.62 -21.54 17.09
CA LEU A 189 4.15 -20.71 16.00
C LEU A 189 3.51 -19.31 15.99
N VAL A 190 2.21 -19.22 16.26
CA VAL A 190 1.52 -17.93 16.39
C VAL A 190 2.10 -17.12 17.55
N ASP A 191 2.26 -17.73 18.72
CA ASP A 191 2.84 -17.10 19.90
C ASP A 191 4.28 -16.66 19.67
N LEU A 192 5.08 -17.50 19.00
CA LEU A 192 6.45 -17.16 18.65
C LEU A 192 6.49 -15.92 17.74
N PHE A 193 5.60 -15.85 16.74
CA PHE A 193 5.51 -14.71 15.85
C PHE A 193 5.06 -13.44 16.59
N ILE A 194 4.00 -13.51 17.41
CA ILE A 194 3.53 -12.38 18.22
C ILE A 194 4.64 -11.90 19.16
N LYS A 195 5.35 -12.81 19.84
CA LYS A 195 6.48 -12.47 20.72
C LYS A 195 7.59 -11.77 19.95
N ALA A 196 7.98 -12.30 18.78
CA ALA A 196 9.00 -11.67 17.93
C ALA A 196 8.61 -10.25 17.51
N ILE A 197 7.35 -10.01 17.12
CA ILE A 197 6.88 -8.67 16.75
C ILE A 197 6.84 -7.72 17.96
N ASN A 198 6.37 -8.20 19.12
CA ASN A 198 6.35 -7.40 20.35
C ASN A 198 7.76 -7.09 20.89
N SER A 199 8.77 -7.88 20.52
CA SER A 199 10.18 -7.62 20.85
C SER A 199 10.83 -6.54 19.98
N ILE A 200 10.20 -6.13 18.88
CA ILE A 200 10.66 -4.96 18.13
C ILE A 200 10.47 -3.71 19.02
N TYR A 201 11.42 -2.79 18.96
CA TYR A 201 11.37 -1.55 19.75
C TYR A 201 10.37 -0.57 19.16
N TRP A 202 9.08 -0.84 19.35
CA TRP A 202 8.03 0.11 19.03
C TRP A 202 8.06 1.30 19.99
N LYS A 203 7.67 2.49 19.50
CA LYS A 203 7.48 3.66 20.36
C LYS A 203 6.38 3.42 21.40
N ASP A 204 5.30 2.75 21.00
CA ASP A 204 4.22 2.31 21.87
C ASP A 204 3.84 0.84 21.53
N PRO A 205 3.52 -0.01 22.53
CA PRO A 205 3.08 -1.38 22.29
C PRO A 205 1.85 -1.51 21.37
N THR A 206 1.00 -0.49 21.31
CA THR A 206 -0.15 -0.43 20.40
C THR A 206 0.31 -0.48 18.95
N HIS A 207 1.49 0.07 18.60
CA HIS A 207 2.02 -0.02 17.23
C HIS A 207 2.26 -1.46 16.79
N ALA A 208 2.75 -2.32 17.70
CA ALA A 208 2.94 -3.75 17.44
C ALA A 208 1.62 -4.45 17.12
N GLN A 209 0.57 -4.13 17.88
CA GLN A 209 -0.77 -4.71 17.68
C GLN A 209 -1.37 -4.26 16.36
N LEU A 210 -1.29 -2.96 16.04
CA LEU A 210 -1.74 -2.42 14.76
C LEU A 210 -0.98 -3.05 13.58
N PHE A 211 0.33 -3.29 13.73
CA PHE A 211 1.15 -3.97 12.73
C PHE A 211 0.72 -5.43 12.50
N LEU A 212 0.54 -6.21 13.58
CA LEU A 212 0.05 -7.58 13.51
C LEU A 212 -1.34 -7.64 12.86
N GLY A 213 -2.21 -6.70 13.22
CA GLY A 213 -3.50 -6.51 12.61
C GLY A 213 -3.44 -6.26 11.11
N TRP A 214 -2.57 -5.34 10.70
CA TRP A 214 -2.33 -5.07 9.28
C TRP A 214 -1.87 -6.34 8.55
N ILE A 215 -0.93 -7.10 9.11
CA ILE A 215 -0.45 -8.35 8.53
C ILE A 215 -1.63 -9.29 8.25
N VAL A 216 -2.52 -9.51 9.22
CA VAL A 216 -3.71 -10.38 9.07
C VAL A 216 -4.61 -9.88 7.96
N LEU A 217 -5.03 -8.62 8.02
CA LEU A 217 -5.97 -8.01 7.07
C LEU A 217 -5.42 -7.97 5.64
N ALA A 218 -4.14 -7.65 5.48
CA ALA A 218 -3.53 -7.42 4.18
C ALA A 218 -3.63 -8.65 3.27
N ARG A 219 -3.58 -9.87 3.85
CA ARG A 219 -3.79 -11.14 3.11
C ARG A 219 -5.14 -11.20 2.40
N PHE A 220 -6.16 -10.60 3.01
CA PHE A 220 -7.54 -10.66 2.57
C PHE A 220 -8.03 -9.31 2.06
N CYS A 221 -7.13 -8.44 1.61
CA CYS A 221 -7.49 -7.10 1.18
C CYS A 221 -8.61 -7.10 0.12
N GLY A 222 -8.70 -8.09 -0.77
CA GLY A 222 -9.81 -8.23 -1.72
C GLY A 222 -11.20 -8.52 -1.12
N LEU A 223 -11.28 -8.90 0.17
CA LEU A 223 -12.53 -9.18 0.89
C LEU A 223 -13.00 -8.02 1.79
N LEU A 224 -12.14 -7.02 2.02
CA LEU A 224 -12.38 -5.94 2.96
C LEU A 224 -13.11 -4.76 2.30
N ASP A 225 -14.14 -4.24 2.98
CA ASP A 225 -14.82 -3.00 2.59
C ASP A 225 -13.96 -1.75 2.87
N TRP A 226 -13.13 -1.82 3.91
CA TRP A 226 -12.18 -0.80 4.30
C TRP A 226 -10.78 -1.38 4.49
N ARG A 227 -9.79 -0.80 3.81
CA ARG A 227 -8.40 -1.25 3.77
C ARG A 227 -7.50 -0.21 4.44
N SER A 228 -7.23 -0.40 5.72
CA SER A 228 -6.32 0.44 6.50
C SER A 228 -4.88 0.27 6.01
N HIS A 229 -4.19 1.38 5.75
CA HIS A 229 -2.80 1.38 5.36
C HIS A 229 -1.92 1.70 6.56
N ILE A 230 -0.63 1.38 6.46
CA ILE A 230 0.35 1.73 7.51
C ILE A 230 1.56 2.44 6.92
N TRP A 231 2.22 3.26 7.74
CA TRP A 231 3.51 3.85 7.43
C TRP A 231 4.47 3.56 8.58
N VAL A 232 5.48 2.73 8.35
CA VAL A 232 6.48 2.41 9.36
C VAL A 232 7.63 3.41 9.31
N THR A 233 7.89 4.07 10.43
CA THR A 233 8.95 5.07 10.57
C THR A 233 9.98 4.63 11.61
N GLY A 234 11.18 5.21 11.53
CA GLY A 234 12.24 4.96 12.52
C GLY A 234 13.58 5.42 11.99
N GLU A 235 14.49 5.80 12.88
CA GLU A 235 15.80 6.32 12.46
C GLU A 235 16.64 5.29 11.69
N HIS A 236 17.71 5.77 11.03
CA HIS A 236 18.71 4.89 10.47
C HIS A 236 19.35 4.02 11.57
N GLY A 237 19.36 2.70 11.34
CA GLY A 237 19.85 1.72 12.31
C GLY A 237 18.85 1.32 13.40
N ALA A 238 17.58 1.72 13.31
CA ALA A 238 16.53 1.25 14.23
C ALA A 238 16.06 -0.20 13.97
N GLY A 239 16.49 -0.81 12.85
CA GLY A 239 16.19 -2.21 12.51
C GLY A 239 14.97 -2.41 11.61
N LYS A 240 14.44 -1.37 10.94
CA LYS A 240 13.25 -1.47 10.05
C LYS A 240 13.34 -2.63 9.05
N SER A 241 14.44 -2.69 8.29
CA SER A 241 14.62 -3.71 7.26
C SER A 241 14.76 -5.12 7.86
N ASP A 242 15.60 -5.27 8.89
CA ASP A 242 15.90 -6.57 9.51
C ASP A 242 14.80 -7.11 10.45
N THR A 243 13.76 -6.32 10.74
CA THR A 243 12.68 -6.73 11.65
C THR A 243 11.31 -6.62 11.01
N VAL A 244 10.87 -5.42 10.63
CA VAL A 244 9.53 -5.15 10.10
C VAL A 244 9.39 -5.67 8.68
N LEU A 245 10.33 -5.35 7.78
CA LEU A 245 10.25 -5.82 6.39
C LEU A 245 10.43 -7.34 6.29
N ASP A 246 11.32 -7.90 7.10
CA ASP A 246 11.47 -9.34 7.26
C ASP A 246 10.19 -10.00 7.79
N ALA A 247 9.45 -9.37 8.72
CA ALA A 247 8.16 -9.87 9.19
C ALA A 247 7.16 -10.06 8.04
N PHE A 248 7.13 -9.15 7.06
CA PHE A 248 6.27 -9.31 5.88
C PHE A 248 6.66 -10.54 5.07
N ARG A 249 7.95 -10.78 4.84
CA ARG A 249 8.42 -11.99 4.16
C ARG A 249 8.02 -13.25 4.93
N ILE A 250 8.26 -13.28 6.23
CA ILE A 250 7.97 -14.44 7.10
C ILE A 250 6.48 -14.74 7.18
N ALA A 251 5.64 -13.70 7.30
CA ALA A 251 4.22 -13.88 7.54
C ALA A 251 3.43 -14.02 6.23
N LEU A 252 3.70 -13.19 5.21
CA LEU A 252 2.94 -13.19 3.95
C LEU A 252 3.51 -14.18 2.93
N GLY A 253 4.83 -14.39 2.94
CA GLY A 253 5.54 -15.19 1.93
C GLY A 253 5.86 -14.39 0.66
N SER A 254 7.04 -14.63 0.07
CA SER A 254 7.62 -13.84 -1.03
C SER A 254 6.79 -13.77 -2.33
N GLY A 255 5.73 -14.57 -2.46
CA GLY A 255 4.83 -14.58 -3.62
C GLY A 255 3.49 -13.89 -3.40
N ASN A 256 3.14 -13.53 -2.16
CA ASN A 256 1.79 -13.08 -1.81
C ASN A 256 1.70 -11.58 -1.50
N TYR A 257 2.76 -10.82 -1.75
CA TYR A 257 2.77 -9.36 -1.67
C TYR A 257 3.80 -8.78 -2.66
N ILE A 258 3.69 -7.49 -2.95
CA ILE A 258 4.68 -6.77 -3.74
C ILE A 258 5.62 -6.03 -2.80
N SER A 259 6.92 -6.29 -2.96
CA SER A 259 7.98 -5.48 -2.34
C SER A 259 8.57 -4.54 -3.40
N ALA A 260 8.50 -3.24 -3.13
CA ALA A 260 8.96 -2.17 -4.00
C ALA A 260 9.95 -1.27 -3.26
N LYS A 261 10.86 -0.62 -3.99
CA LYS A 261 11.85 0.32 -3.44
C LYS A 261 11.53 1.77 -3.80
N GLY A 262 12.26 2.70 -3.18
CA GLY A 262 12.03 4.14 -3.26
C GLY A 262 11.90 4.74 -4.66
N SER A 263 12.51 4.20 -5.71
CA SER A 263 12.38 4.74 -7.08
C SER A 263 11.05 4.40 -7.78
N THR A 264 10.17 3.64 -7.12
CA THR A 264 8.90 3.20 -7.70
C THR A 264 7.96 4.36 -7.98
N THR A 265 7.35 4.36 -9.17
CA THR A 265 6.33 5.33 -9.57
C THR A 265 4.92 4.76 -9.38
N GLU A 266 3.92 5.63 -9.28
CA GLU A 266 2.50 5.27 -9.24
C GLU A 266 2.09 4.38 -10.44
N ALA A 267 2.57 4.71 -11.64
CA ALA A 267 2.30 3.92 -12.84
C ALA A 267 2.90 2.50 -12.74
N GLY A 268 4.14 2.38 -12.24
CA GLY A 268 4.78 1.10 -12.00
C GLY A 268 4.06 0.28 -10.93
N ALA A 269 3.65 0.91 -9.82
CA ALA A 269 2.87 0.27 -8.77
C ALA A 269 1.54 -0.28 -9.31
N ARG A 270 0.79 0.54 -10.07
CA ARG A 270 -0.47 0.10 -10.72
C ARG A 270 -0.25 -1.06 -11.66
N GLN A 271 0.78 -1.01 -12.52
CA GLN A 271 1.06 -2.09 -13.47
C GLN A 271 1.44 -3.39 -12.76
N ARG A 272 2.17 -3.31 -11.65
CA ARG A 272 2.58 -4.49 -10.87
C ARG A 272 1.40 -5.10 -10.10
N LEU A 273 0.53 -4.26 -9.55
CA LEU A 273 -0.70 -4.70 -8.88
C LEU A 273 -1.72 -5.25 -9.90
N ALA A 274 -1.83 -4.63 -11.08
CA ALA A 274 -2.78 -5.02 -12.13
C ALA A 274 -4.20 -5.24 -11.58
N PHE A 275 -4.70 -6.48 -11.60
CA PHE A 275 -6.00 -6.88 -11.05
C PHE A 275 -5.86 -7.72 -9.77
N ASN A 276 -4.67 -7.77 -9.18
CA ASN A 276 -4.38 -8.54 -7.97
C ASN A 276 -4.89 -7.81 -6.73
N ALA A 277 -5.41 -8.60 -5.79
CA ALA A 277 -5.77 -8.17 -4.45
C ALA A 277 -4.76 -8.73 -3.44
N ILE A 278 -3.54 -8.19 -3.51
CA ILE A 278 -2.40 -8.54 -2.64
C ILE A 278 -1.79 -7.28 -2.03
N PRO A 279 -1.08 -7.35 -0.89
CA PRO A 279 -0.47 -6.20 -0.25
C PRO A 279 0.66 -5.58 -1.08
N PHE A 280 0.89 -4.28 -0.88
CA PHE A 280 1.97 -3.53 -1.50
C PHE A 280 2.84 -2.85 -0.44
N VAL A 281 4.13 -3.18 -0.41
CA VAL A 281 5.11 -2.62 0.53
C VAL A 281 6.09 -1.75 -0.25
N LEU A 282 6.19 -0.47 0.10
CA LEU A 282 7.16 0.47 -0.44
C LEU A 282 8.23 0.78 0.61
N ASP A 283 9.41 0.20 0.44
CA ASP A 283 10.60 0.53 1.22
C ASP A 283 11.31 1.76 0.65
N GLU A 284 12.07 2.48 1.49
CA GLU A 284 12.79 3.70 1.15
C GLU A 284 11.87 4.80 0.56
N ALA A 285 10.67 4.97 1.13
CA ALA A 285 9.70 6.00 0.75
C ALA A 285 10.10 7.41 1.24
N GLU A 286 11.33 7.84 0.93
CA GLU A 286 11.92 9.07 1.45
C GLU A 286 11.53 10.31 0.63
N PRO A 287 10.97 11.38 1.26
CA PRO A 287 10.63 12.63 0.59
C PRO A 287 11.84 13.59 0.47
N ASN A 288 12.99 13.10 -0.02
CA ASN A 288 14.25 13.86 -0.02
C ASN A 288 14.27 15.02 -1.03
N THR A 289 13.55 14.89 -2.13
CA THR A 289 13.49 15.91 -3.20
C THR A 289 12.05 16.23 -3.59
N ASN A 290 11.83 17.37 -4.26
CA ASN A 290 10.50 17.71 -4.79
C ASN A 290 9.94 16.64 -5.74
N LYS A 291 10.82 15.97 -6.49
CA LYS A 291 10.44 14.85 -7.37
C LYS A 291 9.98 13.64 -6.55
N ASP A 292 10.68 13.34 -5.46
CA ASP A 292 10.29 12.27 -4.54
C ASP A 292 8.96 12.56 -3.86
N CYS A 293 8.75 13.78 -3.37
CA CYS A 293 7.47 14.20 -2.81
C CYS A 293 6.33 14.00 -3.82
N SER A 294 6.50 14.50 -5.05
CA SER A 294 5.46 14.37 -6.10
C SER A 294 5.17 12.91 -6.46
N ARG A 295 6.20 12.05 -6.45
CA ARG A 295 6.07 10.62 -6.72
C ARG A 295 5.37 9.88 -5.58
N ILE A 296 5.73 10.19 -4.34
CA ILE A 296 5.09 9.62 -3.14
C ILE A 296 3.62 10.08 -3.08
N ASP A 297 3.33 11.35 -3.33
CA ASP A 297 1.96 11.89 -3.35
C ASP A 297 1.07 11.18 -4.38
N ALA A 298 1.64 10.81 -5.54
CA ALA A 298 0.93 10.02 -6.54
C ALA A 298 0.64 8.59 -6.05
N ILE A 299 1.58 7.94 -5.33
CA ILE A 299 1.35 6.62 -4.74
C ILE A 299 0.35 6.70 -3.58
N LEU A 300 0.40 7.75 -2.74
CA LEU A 300 -0.59 7.99 -1.69
C LEU A 300 -1.99 8.15 -2.28
N THR A 301 -2.12 8.83 -3.42
CA THR A 301 -3.39 8.91 -4.16
C THR A 301 -3.88 7.52 -4.59
N LEU A 302 -2.99 6.66 -5.08
CA LEU A 302 -3.33 5.27 -5.43
C LEU A 302 -3.78 4.47 -4.20
N ALA A 303 -3.08 4.60 -3.08
CA ALA A 303 -3.44 3.96 -1.81
C ALA A 303 -4.80 4.45 -1.33
N ARG A 304 -5.03 5.77 -1.30
CA ARG A 304 -6.29 6.41 -0.92
C ARG A 304 -7.49 5.88 -1.72
N ASN A 305 -7.32 5.68 -3.03
CA ASN A 305 -8.35 5.11 -3.91
C ASN A 305 -8.55 3.60 -3.70
N SER A 306 -7.61 2.93 -3.04
CA SER A 306 -7.69 1.51 -2.71
C SER A 306 -8.34 1.28 -1.33
N SER A 307 -8.41 2.31 -0.47
CA SER A 307 -8.85 2.17 0.92
C SER A 307 -10.32 1.80 1.10
N SER A 308 -11.20 2.11 0.14
CA SER A 308 -12.63 1.80 0.22
C SER A 308 -13.13 1.13 -1.04
N ASP A 309 -14.18 0.34 -0.91
CA ASP A 309 -14.86 -0.28 -2.05
C ASP A 309 -15.93 0.61 -2.74
N ASP A 310 -15.88 1.93 -2.50
CA ASP A 310 -16.73 2.91 -3.20
C ASP A 310 -16.53 2.86 -4.74
N GLU A 311 -17.62 3.07 -5.49
CA GLU A 311 -17.71 2.94 -6.96
C GLU A 311 -16.82 3.90 -7.78
N ALA A 312 -16.04 4.77 -7.11
CA ALA A 312 -15.12 5.71 -7.75
C ALA A 312 -13.92 4.99 -8.37
N THR A 313 -14.13 4.43 -9.56
CA THR A 313 -13.07 3.77 -10.32
C THR A 313 -12.21 4.83 -11.00
N ALA A 314 -10.88 4.76 -10.84
CA ALA A 314 -9.98 5.66 -11.54
C ALA A 314 -10.06 5.41 -13.06
N ILE A 315 -10.68 6.33 -13.79
CA ILE A 315 -10.80 6.27 -15.26
C ILE A 315 -9.52 6.87 -15.85
N LYS A 316 -8.70 6.03 -16.50
CA LYS A 316 -7.60 6.50 -17.35
C LYS A 316 -7.83 6.06 -18.78
N GLY A 317 -7.79 7.02 -19.71
CA GLY A 317 -7.81 6.74 -21.15
C GLY A 317 -6.50 6.08 -21.58
N THR A 318 -6.57 5.01 -22.36
CA THR A 318 -5.39 4.46 -23.03
C THR A 318 -5.21 5.10 -24.40
N VAL A 319 -3.98 5.06 -24.94
CA VAL A 319 -3.65 5.49 -26.30
C VAL A 319 -4.46 4.72 -27.37
N SER A 320 -4.97 3.52 -27.02
CA SER A 320 -5.82 2.69 -27.88
C SER A 320 -7.31 3.09 -27.89
N GLY A 321 -7.70 4.16 -27.18
CA GLY A 321 -9.08 4.67 -27.19
C GLY A 321 -10.08 3.84 -26.39
N THR A 322 -9.62 2.84 -25.62
CA THR A 322 -10.48 2.03 -24.74
C THR A 322 -10.20 2.41 -23.29
N SER A 323 -11.19 2.95 -22.57
CA SER A 323 -11.04 3.23 -21.14
C SER A 323 -10.85 1.91 -20.39
N MET A 324 -9.69 1.69 -19.78
CA MET A 324 -9.47 0.57 -18.89
C MET A 324 -9.80 0.98 -17.46
N TYR A 325 -10.70 0.25 -16.83
CA TYR A 325 -11.05 0.41 -15.42
C TYR A 325 -10.04 -0.36 -14.59
N TYR A 326 -9.21 0.37 -13.84
CA TYR A 326 -8.28 -0.22 -12.88
C TYR A 326 -8.77 0.10 -11.47
N ARG A 327 -9.40 -0.90 -10.84
CA ARG A 327 -9.76 -0.82 -9.43
C ARG A 327 -8.74 -1.60 -8.60
N ASN A 328 -7.96 -0.86 -7.83
CA ASN A 328 -6.94 -1.44 -6.97
C ASN A 328 -7.56 -1.84 -5.63
N ARG A 329 -7.35 -3.09 -5.21
CA ARG A 329 -7.83 -3.64 -3.94
C ARG A 329 -6.66 -4.16 -3.13
N SER A 330 -5.77 -3.25 -2.76
CA SER A 330 -4.51 -3.55 -2.08
C SER A 330 -4.39 -2.76 -0.78
N MET A 331 -3.77 -3.35 0.23
CA MET A 331 -3.33 -2.65 1.44
C MET A 331 -1.88 -2.23 1.29
N PHE A 332 -1.61 -0.95 1.52
CA PHE A 332 -0.29 -0.35 1.39
C PHE A 332 0.44 -0.29 2.74
N CYS A 333 1.72 -0.61 2.71
CA CYS A 333 2.69 -0.28 3.75
C CYS A 333 3.78 0.61 3.15
N PHE A 334 4.05 1.73 3.78
CA PHE A 334 5.19 2.59 3.47
C PHE A 334 6.26 2.41 4.54
N ALA A 335 7.54 2.44 4.18
CA ALA A 335 8.63 2.44 5.15
C ALA A 335 9.64 3.53 4.78
N SER A 336 9.99 4.38 5.75
CA SER A 336 10.99 5.43 5.59
C SER A 336 11.61 5.83 6.93
N ILE A 337 12.66 6.65 6.90
CA ILE A 337 13.17 7.33 8.09
C ILE A 337 12.19 8.40 8.51
N ASN A 338 11.89 9.32 7.59
CA ASN A 338 10.92 10.39 7.81
C ASN A 338 9.71 10.18 6.90
N PRO A 339 8.48 10.20 7.45
CA PRO A 339 7.29 10.09 6.62
C PRO A 339 7.09 11.37 5.82
N ARG A 340 6.41 11.26 4.68
CA ARG A 340 5.84 12.42 3.98
C ARG A 340 4.75 13.03 4.85
N GLU A 341 4.67 14.36 4.93
CA GLU A 341 3.53 15.03 5.60
C GLU A 341 2.22 14.58 4.93
N LEU A 342 1.34 13.94 5.69
CA LEU A 342 0.10 13.39 5.18
C LEU A 342 -0.99 14.45 5.14
N GLU A 343 -1.79 14.49 4.08
CA GLU A 343 -3.01 15.31 4.06
C GLU A 343 -4.08 14.69 4.97
N LEU A 344 -5.08 15.47 5.41
CA LEU A 344 -6.20 14.95 6.21
C LEU A 344 -6.89 13.72 5.58
N ALA A 345 -6.96 13.71 4.24
CA ALA A 345 -7.51 12.57 3.50
C ALA A 345 -6.66 11.31 3.66
N ASP A 346 -5.33 11.43 3.76
CA ASP A 346 -4.40 10.31 3.96
C ASP A 346 -4.31 9.91 5.43
N GLN A 347 -4.28 10.88 6.35
CA GLN A 347 -4.26 10.64 7.81
C GLN A 347 -5.44 9.76 8.25
N SER A 348 -6.61 9.94 7.64
CA SER A 348 -7.81 9.11 7.91
C SER A 348 -7.79 7.70 7.31
N ARG A 349 -6.66 7.26 6.73
CA ARG A 349 -6.48 5.96 6.05
C ARG A 349 -5.15 5.28 6.35
N ILE A 350 -4.11 6.04 6.72
CA ILE A 350 -2.75 5.57 6.94
C ILE A 350 -2.38 5.77 8.41
N SER A 351 -2.07 4.69 9.11
CA SER A 351 -1.56 4.74 10.50
C SER A 351 -0.03 4.70 10.49
N ILE A 352 0.61 5.71 11.07
CA ILE A 352 2.07 5.75 11.27
C ILE A 352 2.41 4.89 12.49
N LEU A 353 3.35 3.96 12.29
CA LEU A 353 3.84 3.03 13.28
C LEU A 353 5.35 3.28 13.45
N GLU A 354 5.73 3.86 14.57
CA GLU A 354 7.11 4.26 14.83
C GLU A 354 7.89 3.16 15.57
N ILE A 355 9.08 2.84 15.08
CA ILE A 355 10.11 2.08 15.80
C ILE A 355 11.22 3.01 16.28
N VAL A 356 11.67 2.80 17.52
CA VAL A 356 12.69 3.59 18.19
C VAL A 356 14.06 2.91 18.10
N LYS A 357 15.09 3.72 17.92
CA LYS A 357 16.47 3.24 17.96
C LYS A 357 16.91 3.05 19.40
N LYS A 358 17.40 1.87 19.75
CA LYS A 358 18.02 1.61 21.05
C LYS A 358 19.53 1.75 21.01
N PRO A 359 20.17 2.13 22.14
CA PRO A 359 21.61 2.03 22.31
C PRO A 359 22.08 0.58 22.12
N GLN A 360 23.26 0.41 21.53
CA GLN A 360 23.87 -0.90 21.29
C GLN A 360 24.42 -1.50 22.59
N THR A 361 23.56 -2.24 23.29
CA THR A 361 23.84 -2.96 24.54
C THR A 361 23.79 -4.47 24.34
N ALA A 362 24.25 -5.26 25.33
CA ALA A 362 24.12 -6.73 25.29
C ALA A 362 22.63 -7.15 25.18
N ASP A 363 21.77 -6.55 26.00
CA ASP A 363 20.31 -6.79 25.98
C ASP A 363 19.69 -6.47 24.61
N SER A 364 20.11 -5.36 23.98
CA SER A 364 19.60 -5.02 22.65
C SER A 364 20.01 -6.01 21.56
N LYS A 365 21.21 -6.60 21.69
CA LYS A 365 21.71 -7.63 20.78
C LYS A 365 20.98 -8.95 21.00
N ASP A 366 20.71 -9.31 22.26
CA ASP A 366 19.99 -10.53 22.60
C ASP A 366 18.55 -10.50 22.11
N THR A 367 17.86 -9.36 22.27
CA THR A 367 16.52 -9.14 21.71
C THR A 367 16.50 -9.28 20.19
N PHE A 368 17.46 -8.67 19.50
CA PHE A 368 17.57 -8.80 18.05
C PHE A 368 17.91 -10.23 17.59
N ASN A 369 18.79 -10.92 18.32
CA ASN A 369 19.11 -12.32 18.08
C ASN A 369 17.91 -13.24 18.31
N PHE A 370 17.05 -12.94 19.29
CA PHE A 370 15.80 -13.65 19.51
C PHE A 370 14.86 -13.50 18.30
N ILE A 371 14.64 -12.26 17.82
CA ILE A 371 13.80 -12.00 16.63
C ILE A 371 14.31 -12.78 15.43
N LYS A 372 15.62 -12.73 15.15
CA LYS A 372 16.24 -13.47 14.04
C LYS A 372 16.03 -14.98 14.16
N LYS A 373 16.27 -15.56 15.34
CA LYS A 373 16.06 -17.00 15.59
C LYS A 373 14.60 -17.39 15.42
N ALA A 374 13.67 -16.55 15.90
CA ALA A 374 12.24 -16.76 15.74
C ALA A 374 11.86 -16.78 14.25
N TYR A 375 12.30 -15.78 13.47
CA TYR A 375 12.04 -15.71 12.04
C TYR A 375 12.61 -16.89 11.26
N LEU A 376 13.84 -17.32 11.57
CA LEU A 376 14.44 -18.51 10.95
C LEU A 376 13.63 -19.78 11.25
N LYS A 377 13.14 -19.94 12.49
CA LYS A 377 12.27 -21.07 12.85
C LYS A 377 10.95 -21.00 12.08
N LEU A 378 10.29 -19.85 12.07
CA LEU A 378 9.02 -19.65 11.37
C LEU A 378 9.15 -19.89 9.86
N GLU A 379 10.23 -19.43 9.23
CA GLU A 379 10.51 -19.66 7.80
C GLU A 379 10.70 -21.15 7.50
N ARG A 380 11.47 -21.85 8.33
CA ARG A 380 11.72 -23.29 8.20
C ARG A 380 10.43 -24.12 8.28
N GLU A 381 9.50 -23.71 9.13
CA GLU A 381 8.20 -24.37 9.30
C GLU A 381 7.17 -23.95 8.23
N ASP A 382 7.52 -23.12 7.24
CA ASP A 382 6.59 -22.57 6.25
C ASP A 382 5.39 -21.84 6.91
N PHE A 383 5.71 -21.03 7.93
CA PHE A 383 4.73 -20.30 8.72
C PHE A 383 3.81 -19.42 7.87
N SER A 384 4.30 -18.87 6.74
CA SER A 384 3.47 -18.03 5.85
C SER A 384 2.24 -18.78 5.32
N THR A 385 2.42 -20.01 4.86
CA THR A 385 1.34 -20.88 4.35
C THR A 385 0.43 -21.32 5.48
N GLN A 386 1.04 -21.74 6.60
CA GLN A 386 0.31 -22.19 7.79
C GLN A 386 -0.56 -21.09 8.40
N LEU A 387 -0.04 -19.86 8.50
CA LEU A 387 -0.77 -18.71 9.00
C LEU A 387 -1.89 -18.31 8.04
N ASN A 388 -1.67 -18.35 6.72
CA ASN A 388 -2.73 -18.10 5.76
C ASN A 388 -3.91 -19.07 5.94
N ASN A 389 -3.63 -20.37 6.11
CA ASN A 389 -4.66 -21.39 6.33
C ASN A 389 -5.37 -21.21 7.68
N LEU A 390 -4.64 -20.82 8.73
CA LEU A 390 -5.23 -20.49 10.03
C LEU A 390 -6.21 -19.32 9.91
N ILE A 391 -5.85 -18.24 9.22
CA ILE A 391 -6.77 -17.11 9.09
C ILE A 391 -7.94 -17.44 8.16
N ILE A 392 -7.75 -18.28 7.13
CA ILE A 392 -8.88 -18.79 6.31
C ILE A 392 -9.93 -19.48 7.21
N SER A 393 -9.50 -20.37 8.11
CA SER A 393 -10.43 -21.05 9.02
C SER A 393 -11.08 -20.09 10.03
N ARG A 394 -10.43 -18.96 10.31
CA ARG A 394 -10.92 -17.89 11.19
C ARG A 394 -11.62 -16.73 10.45
N LEU A 395 -11.93 -16.83 9.15
CA LEU A 395 -12.64 -15.77 8.42
C LEU A 395 -13.98 -15.36 9.08
N PRO A 396 -14.84 -16.28 9.56
CA PRO A 396 -16.05 -15.90 10.29
C PRO A 396 -15.77 -15.13 11.59
N THR A 397 -14.66 -15.48 12.27
CA THR A 397 -14.21 -14.76 13.46
C THR A 397 -13.71 -13.36 13.11
N LEU A 398 -12.97 -13.22 12.00
CA LEU A 398 -12.52 -11.93 11.49
C LEU A 398 -13.69 -11.00 11.19
N GLU A 399 -14.73 -11.48 10.50
CA GLU A 399 -15.92 -10.68 10.17
C GLU A 399 -16.65 -10.16 11.42
N LYS A 400 -16.81 -11.01 12.44
CA LYS A 400 -17.40 -10.62 13.73
C LYS A 400 -16.53 -9.60 14.47
N ASN A 401 -15.22 -9.84 14.54
CA ASN A 401 -14.28 -8.92 15.17
C ASN A 401 -14.25 -7.57 14.45
N LEU A 402 -14.32 -7.55 13.11
CA LEU A 402 -14.39 -6.30 12.34
C LEU A 402 -15.61 -5.48 12.73
N ALA A 403 -16.79 -6.09 12.84
CA ALA A 403 -18.00 -5.38 13.27
C ALA A 403 -17.85 -4.78 14.68
N VAL A 404 -17.34 -5.56 15.63
CA VAL A 404 -17.19 -5.15 17.04
C VAL A 404 -16.13 -4.06 17.20
N PHE A 405 -14.91 -4.27 16.71
CA PHE A 405 -13.82 -3.33 16.96
C PHE A 405 -13.97 -2.02 16.18
N VAL A 406 -14.60 -2.02 15.00
CA VAL A 406 -14.87 -0.78 14.25
C VAL A 406 -15.87 0.10 15.01
N GLU A 407 -16.90 -0.50 15.61
CA GLU A 407 -17.85 0.20 16.49
C GLU A 407 -17.12 0.75 17.73
N VAL A 408 -16.45 -0.13 18.49
CA VAL A 408 -15.81 0.23 19.75
C VAL A 408 -14.73 1.30 19.58
N ALA A 409 -13.84 1.16 18.59
CA ALA A 409 -12.82 2.15 18.33
C ALA A 409 -13.43 3.47 17.81
N GLY A 410 -14.51 3.40 17.04
CA GLY A 410 -15.23 4.59 16.56
C GLY A 410 -15.85 5.38 17.70
N ASP A 411 -16.49 4.70 18.65
CA ASP A 411 -17.06 5.31 19.85
C ASP A 411 -15.98 5.90 20.75
N HIS A 412 -14.88 5.18 20.99
CA HIS A 412 -13.78 5.63 21.84
C HIS A 412 -13.07 6.87 21.26
N LEU A 413 -12.83 6.90 19.94
CA LEU A 413 -12.12 7.99 19.26
C LEU A 413 -13.05 9.14 18.83
N GLY A 414 -14.37 8.99 18.97
CA GLY A 414 -15.36 9.99 18.57
C GLY A 414 -15.50 10.21 17.05
N HIS A 415 -14.93 9.31 16.23
CA HIS A 415 -14.85 9.47 14.78
C HIS A 415 -14.99 8.13 14.03
N SER A 416 -16.05 8.01 13.24
CA SER A 416 -16.35 6.78 12.47
C SER A 416 -15.23 6.34 11.52
N ARG A 417 -14.50 7.28 10.90
CA ARG A 417 -13.35 6.92 10.04
C ARG A 417 -12.19 6.33 10.83
N ASP A 418 -11.93 6.83 12.03
CA ASP A 418 -10.88 6.28 12.88
C ASP A 418 -11.28 4.91 13.41
N GLY A 419 -12.56 4.72 13.73
CA GLY A 419 -13.12 3.40 14.01
C GLY A 419 -12.86 2.41 12.88
N LYS A 420 -13.13 2.79 11.62
CA LYS A 420 -12.80 1.95 10.47
C LYS A 420 -11.30 1.69 10.33
N GLN A 421 -10.46 2.71 10.54
CA GLN A 421 -9.02 2.60 10.37
C GLN A 421 -8.37 1.75 11.47
N TYR A 422 -8.47 2.17 12.73
CA TYR A 422 -7.81 1.55 13.86
C TYR A 422 -8.58 0.34 14.38
N GLY A 423 -9.92 0.40 14.38
CA GLY A 423 -10.75 -0.74 14.78
C GLY A 423 -10.56 -1.95 13.87
N SER A 424 -10.43 -1.76 12.55
CA SER A 424 -10.12 -2.90 11.67
C SER A 424 -8.75 -3.51 11.97
N LEU A 425 -7.71 -2.69 12.17
CA LEU A 425 -6.39 -3.18 12.56
C LEU A 425 -6.44 -3.98 13.87
N LEU A 426 -7.13 -3.46 14.90
CA LEU A 426 -7.31 -4.19 16.15
C LEU A 426 -8.11 -5.49 15.97
N ALA A 427 -9.13 -5.52 15.11
CA ALA A 427 -9.85 -6.74 14.76
C ALA A 427 -8.94 -7.80 14.12
N GLY A 428 -8.02 -7.38 13.24
CA GLY A 428 -7.01 -8.26 12.66
C GLY A 428 -6.12 -8.88 13.74
N PHE A 429 -5.64 -8.07 14.69
CA PHE A 429 -4.81 -8.56 15.79
C PHE A 429 -5.59 -9.52 16.70
N ALA A 430 -6.82 -9.15 17.09
CA ALA A 430 -7.68 -9.99 17.92
C ALA A 430 -7.94 -11.36 17.27
N THR A 431 -8.14 -11.39 15.95
CA THR A 431 -8.34 -12.63 15.19
C THR A 431 -7.09 -13.53 15.17
N LEU A 432 -5.89 -12.94 15.24
CA LEU A 432 -4.64 -13.69 15.37
C LEU A 432 -4.46 -14.23 16.79
N ALA A 433 -4.66 -13.38 17.79
CA ALA A 433 -4.39 -13.66 19.18
C ALA A 433 -5.44 -14.55 19.88
N HIS A 434 -6.67 -14.59 19.36
CA HIS A 434 -7.78 -15.33 19.96
C HIS A 434 -8.40 -16.32 18.97
N ASN A 435 -8.82 -17.48 19.50
CA ASN A 435 -9.48 -18.52 18.71
C ASN A 435 -10.95 -18.17 18.41
N GLU A 436 -11.61 -17.46 19.34
CA GLU A 436 -13.03 -17.12 19.28
C GLU A 436 -13.23 -15.62 19.03
N PRO A 437 -14.40 -15.21 18.51
CA PRO A 437 -14.76 -13.80 18.37
C PRO A 437 -14.79 -13.08 19.72
N ILE A 438 -14.33 -11.83 19.74
CA ILE A 438 -14.34 -10.98 20.92
C ILE A 438 -15.69 -10.28 21.02
N ASP A 439 -16.31 -10.37 22.20
CA ASP A 439 -17.56 -9.67 22.47
C ASP A 439 -17.36 -8.16 22.70
N LEU A 440 -18.47 -7.41 22.64
CA LEU A 440 -18.46 -5.95 22.74
C LEU A 440 -17.84 -5.45 24.06
N ALA A 441 -18.14 -6.11 25.18
CA ALA A 441 -17.67 -5.68 26.49
C ALA A 441 -16.15 -5.87 26.65
N THR A 442 -15.65 -7.01 26.19
CA THR A 442 -14.22 -7.34 26.18
C THR A 442 -13.46 -6.42 25.24
N ALA A 443 -14.00 -6.14 24.05
CA ALA A 443 -13.41 -5.20 23.11
C ALA A 443 -13.35 -3.78 23.69
N LYS A 444 -14.39 -3.30 24.36
CA LYS A 444 -14.40 -1.99 25.05
C LYS A 444 -13.32 -1.93 26.12
N ALA A 445 -13.30 -2.90 27.02
CA ALA A 445 -12.30 -2.97 28.10
C ALA A 445 -10.87 -3.09 27.56
N TYR A 446 -10.69 -3.70 26.38
CA TYR A 446 -9.40 -3.78 25.71
C TYR A 446 -8.98 -2.43 25.10
N VAL A 447 -9.85 -1.78 24.33
CA VAL A 447 -9.57 -0.47 23.71
C VAL A 447 -9.32 0.61 24.74
N GLU A 448 -10.06 0.63 25.86
CA GLU A 448 -9.86 1.58 26.96
C GLU A 448 -8.49 1.48 27.64
N LYS A 449 -7.84 0.30 27.57
CA LYS A 449 -6.49 0.09 28.11
C LYS A 449 -5.38 0.51 27.14
N LEU A 450 -5.71 0.71 25.87
CA LEU A 450 -4.75 1.16 24.87
C LEU A 450 -4.61 2.67 24.91
N LYS A 451 -3.41 3.15 24.59
CA LYS A 451 -3.16 4.58 24.34
C LYS A 451 -3.59 4.98 22.93
N LEU A 452 -4.78 4.54 22.52
CA LEU A 452 -5.21 4.64 21.13
C LEU A 452 -5.48 6.09 20.74
N THR A 453 -6.02 6.89 21.66
CA THR A 453 -6.26 8.32 21.44
C THR A 453 -4.94 9.07 21.24
N GLU A 454 -3.94 8.84 22.08
CA GLU A 454 -2.62 9.47 21.95
C GLU A 454 -1.94 9.05 20.64
N VAL A 455 -2.00 7.76 20.27
CA VAL A 455 -1.47 7.27 19.00
C VAL A 455 -2.15 7.96 17.81
N VAL A 456 -3.46 8.18 17.84
CA VAL A 456 -4.21 8.87 16.77
C VAL A 456 -3.85 10.36 16.73
N GLU A 457 -3.75 11.00 17.88
CA GLU A 457 -3.36 12.41 17.99
C GLU A 457 -1.94 12.62 17.47
N GLU A 458 -0.96 11.81 17.87
CA GLU A 458 0.41 11.87 17.34
C GLU A 458 0.50 11.60 15.83
N ASN A 459 -0.34 10.70 15.31
CA ASN A 459 -0.44 10.42 13.88
C ASN A 459 -0.93 11.63 13.06
N ARG A 460 -1.76 12.48 13.66
CA ARG A 460 -2.35 13.67 13.05
C ARG A 460 -1.52 14.91 13.32
N ASP A 461 -0.93 14.95 14.50
CA ASP A 461 0.09 15.85 14.96
C ASP A 461 1.46 15.35 14.47
N THR A 462 1.60 15.29 13.13
CA THR A 462 2.94 15.28 12.56
C THR A 462 3.59 16.60 12.96
N ASN A 463 4.30 16.61 14.08
CA ASN A 463 5.00 17.76 14.68
C ASN A 463 6.05 18.41 13.77
N ALA A 464 6.17 17.99 12.52
CA ALA A 464 6.55 18.90 11.46
C ALA A 464 5.35 19.78 11.10
N THR A 465 5.13 20.85 11.86
CA THR A 465 4.33 22.02 11.39
C THR A 465 4.83 22.52 10.01
N GLY A 466 6.02 22.06 9.60
CA GLY A 466 6.83 22.56 8.51
C GLY A 466 7.47 23.87 8.89
N TRP A 467 7.24 24.37 10.11
CA TRP A 467 7.68 25.68 10.53
C TRP A 467 9.18 25.78 10.60
N ASP A 468 9.89 24.82 11.19
CA ASP A 468 11.35 24.94 11.32
C ASP A 468 12.04 25.01 9.96
N MET A 469 11.61 24.17 9.01
CA MET A 469 12.11 24.20 7.64
C MET A 469 11.65 25.45 6.87
N CYS A 470 10.41 25.89 7.09
CA CYS A 470 9.89 27.14 6.55
C CYS A 470 10.70 28.33 7.07
N TRP A 471 11.00 28.35 8.37
CA TRP A 471 11.77 29.36 9.07
C TRP A 471 13.21 29.38 8.58
N ILE A 472 13.88 28.23 8.44
CA ILE A 472 15.22 28.15 7.82
C ILE A 472 15.22 28.80 6.43
N LYS A 473 14.19 28.54 5.61
CA LYS A 473 14.10 29.15 4.27
C LYS A 473 13.77 30.64 4.32
N MET A 474 12.88 31.07 5.22
CA MET A 474 12.55 32.48 5.41
C MET A 474 13.74 33.27 5.94
N SER A 475 14.45 32.73 6.94
CA SER A 475 15.65 33.32 7.54
C SER A 475 16.78 33.49 6.54
N ALA A 476 16.88 32.61 5.54
CA ALA A 476 17.88 32.72 4.47
C ALA A 476 17.54 33.76 3.37
N VAL A 477 16.34 34.36 3.38
CA VAL A 477 15.95 35.41 2.42
C VAL A 477 16.82 36.64 2.63
N LYS A 478 17.44 37.15 1.56
CA LYS A 478 18.26 38.37 1.62
C LYS A 478 17.40 39.62 1.83
N LEU A 479 17.82 40.46 2.76
CA LEU A 479 17.27 41.81 2.96
C LEU A 479 17.82 42.77 1.90
N THR A 480 16.97 43.68 1.44
CA THR A 480 17.34 44.71 0.47
C THR A 480 17.35 46.08 1.13
N PHE A 481 18.55 46.65 1.28
CA PHE A 481 18.77 47.99 1.83
C PHE A 481 18.80 49.05 0.72
N ARG A 482 18.54 50.31 1.09
CA ARG A 482 18.48 51.42 0.14
C ARG A 482 19.86 51.91 -0.30
N ASP A 483 20.80 51.97 0.66
CA ASP A 483 22.08 52.68 0.52
C ASP A 483 23.31 51.80 0.80
N SER A 484 23.15 50.47 0.95
CA SER A 484 24.27 49.55 1.22
C SER A 484 24.22 48.26 0.39
N ARG A 485 25.39 47.70 0.07
CA ARG A 485 25.58 46.38 -0.55
C ARG A 485 25.67 45.25 0.47
N SER A 486 25.23 45.48 1.71
CA SER A 486 25.34 44.52 2.80
C SER A 486 24.55 43.25 2.48
N ASN A 487 25.24 42.10 2.44
CA ASN A 487 24.61 40.80 2.26
C ASN A 487 24.09 40.31 3.62
N VAL A 488 22.93 40.84 4.05
CA VAL A 488 22.29 40.42 5.31
C VAL A 488 21.00 39.69 4.98
N THR A 489 20.76 38.59 5.67
CA THR A 489 19.56 37.77 5.57
C THR A 489 18.52 38.15 6.63
N VAL A 490 17.29 37.65 6.52
CA VAL A 490 16.24 37.86 7.53
C VAL A 490 16.71 37.37 8.90
N GLY A 491 17.36 36.20 8.96
CA GLY A 491 17.86 35.62 10.20
C GLY A 491 18.92 36.50 10.85
N GLU A 492 19.97 36.85 10.11
CA GLU A 492 21.03 37.74 10.59
C GLU A 492 20.48 39.11 11.01
N GLY A 493 19.52 39.66 10.25
CA GLY A 493 18.90 40.94 10.59
C GLY A 493 18.11 40.89 11.90
N ILE A 494 17.41 39.79 12.18
CA ILE A 494 16.72 39.58 13.46
C ILE A 494 17.74 39.43 14.58
N GLU A 495 18.77 38.62 14.39
CA GLU A 495 19.84 38.41 15.38
C GLU A 495 20.53 39.73 15.78
N MET A 496 20.82 40.61 14.82
CA MET A 496 21.35 41.96 15.07
C MET A 496 20.42 42.80 15.98
N LEU A 497 19.10 42.67 15.80
CA LEU A 497 18.10 43.36 16.63
C LEU A 497 18.00 42.77 18.04
N GLN A 498 18.16 41.44 18.18
CA GLN A 498 18.14 40.73 19.46
C GLN A 498 19.36 41.09 20.31
N GLN A 499 20.55 40.96 19.72
CA GLN A 499 21.82 41.18 20.41
C GLN A 499 22.12 42.67 20.64
N LYS A 500 21.41 43.57 19.96
CA LYS A 500 21.62 45.02 19.99
C LYS A 500 23.09 45.39 19.68
N ASN A 501 23.72 44.65 18.77
CA ASN A 501 25.12 44.82 18.41
C ASN A 501 25.31 46.13 17.63
N ILE A 502 25.80 47.16 18.32
CA ILE A 502 25.92 48.53 17.83
C ILE A 502 26.88 48.59 16.61
N GLU A 503 27.93 47.79 16.59
CA GLU A 503 28.90 47.78 15.49
C GLU A 503 28.33 47.19 14.20
N GLU A 504 27.64 46.05 14.29
CA GLU A 504 27.01 45.41 13.13
C GLU A 504 25.90 46.27 12.54
N LEU A 505 25.08 46.88 13.41
CA LEU A 505 24.04 47.81 12.99
C LEU A 505 24.64 49.04 12.31
N ALA A 506 25.73 49.61 12.84
CA ALA A 506 26.39 50.75 12.20
C ALA A 506 26.95 50.42 10.81
N ARG A 507 27.46 49.19 10.60
CA ARG A 507 27.93 48.73 9.27
C ARG A 507 26.82 48.66 8.22
N ILE A 508 25.55 48.46 8.61
CA ILE A 508 24.42 48.46 7.67
C ILE A 508 24.32 49.77 6.87
N VAL A 509 24.70 50.89 7.51
CA VAL A 509 24.70 52.23 6.88
C VAL A 509 26.09 52.66 6.41
N GLY A 510 27.03 51.72 6.28
CA GLY A 510 28.38 51.96 5.76
C GLY A 510 29.29 52.72 6.72
N TYR A 511 29.01 52.70 8.03
CA TYR A 511 29.91 53.31 9.01
C TYR A 511 31.13 52.39 9.23
N GLU A 512 32.29 52.84 8.78
CA GLU A 512 33.59 52.21 9.07
C GLU A 512 34.28 53.02 10.16
N HIS A 513 34.74 52.36 11.22
CA HIS A 513 35.24 52.99 12.43
C HIS A 513 36.42 53.93 12.16
N SER A 514 36.29 55.22 12.52
CA SER A 514 37.37 56.20 12.44
C SER A 514 37.54 56.97 13.75
N GLY A 515 38.21 56.35 14.73
CA GLY A 515 38.81 57.04 15.89
C GLY A 515 38.22 56.70 17.27
N GLY A 516 39.10 56.39 18.22
CA GLY A 516 38.75 56.17 19.63
C GLY A 516 38.50 57.49 20.39
N GLY A 517 37.49 57.49 21.26
CA GLY A 517 37.12 58.64 22.11
C GLY A 517 35.60 58.83 22.22
N LYS A 518 35.16 59.72 23.12
CA LYS A 518 33.72 59.96 23.41
C LYS A 518 32.91 60.39 22.17
N ILE A 519 33.53 61.17 21.27
CA ILE A 519 32.93 61.62 20.01
C ILE A 519 32.74 60.46 19.02
N GLY A 520 33.69 59.51 18.96
CA GLY A 520 33.58 58.32 18.13
C GLY A 520 32.47 57.38 18.61
N GLN A 521 32.29 57.27 19.92
CA GLN A 521 31.23 56.47 20.52
C GLN A 521 29.82 57.04 20.24
N GLU A 522 29.62 58.36 20.36
CA GLU A 522 28.35 59.00 20.01
C GLU A 522 28.01 58.88 18.51
N GLN A 523 29.02 58.93 17.63
CA GLN A 523 28.83 58.73 16.20
C GLN A 523 28.45 57.28 15.86
N LEU A 524 29.10 56.32 16.51
CA LEU A 524 28.80 54.89 16.38
C LEU A 524 27.37 54.58 16.82
N GLU A 525 26.93 55.11 17.97
CA GLU A 525 25.55 54.93 18.46
C GLU A 525 24.51 55.53 17.52
N ARG A 526 24.77 56.72 16.96
CA ARG A 526 23.90 57.34 15.94
C ARG A 526 23.83 56.52 14.65
N ALA A 527 24.97 55.98 14.20
CA ALA A 527 25.02 55.12 13.03
C ALA A 527 24.25 53.81 13.27
N ALA A 528 24.41 53.19 14.44
CA ALA A 528 23.69 51.99 14.83
C ALA A 528 22.18 52.20 14.90
N LEU A 529 21.71 53.35 15.42
CA LEU A 529 20.28 53.66 15.43
C LEU A 529 19.70 53.76 14.01
N ARG A 530 20.46 54.36 13.07
CA ARG A 530 20.07 54.41 11.66
C ARG A 530 20.07 53.01 11.02
N GLY A 531 21.07 52.20 11.32
CA GLY A 531 21.14 50.80 10.89
C GLY A 531 19.97 49.97 11.36
N LYS A 532 19.61 50.08 12.65
CA LYS A 532 18.43 49.44 13.24
C LYS A 532 17.15 49.76 12.45
N ILE A 533 16.94 51.04 12.15
CA ILE A 533 15.77 51.49 11.40
C ILE A 533 15.75 50.90 9.98
N GLU A 534 16.91 50.80 9.32
CA GLU A 534 16.99 50.22 7.97
C GLU A 534 16.73 48.71 7.98
N VAL A 535 17.21 47.97 8.97
CA VAL A 535 16.87 46.53 9.15
C VAL A 535 15.38 46.34 9.38
N GLU A 536 14.77 47.11 10.29
CA GLU A 536 13.32 47.04 10.54
C GLU A 536 12.49 47.39 9.30
N LYS A 537 12.91 48.38 8.50
CA LYS A 537 12.25 48.71 7.23
C LYS A 537 12.37 47.58 6.22
N ALA A 538 13.55 46.95 6.10
CA ALA A 538 13.76 45.85 5.18
C ALA A 538 12.89 44.63 5.55
N LEU A 539 12.79 44.30 6.85
CA LEU A 539 11.88 43.27 7.35
C LEU A 539 10.41 43.61 7.06
N LYS A 540 10.00 44.87 7.27
CA LYS A 540 8.62 45.33 7.01
C LYS A 540 8.22 45.17 5.53
N LYS A 541 9.12 45.38 4.58
CA LYS A 541 8.88 45.13 3.14
C LYS A 541 8.57 43.67 2.83
N LEU A 542 9.16 42.76 3.60
CA LEU A 542 8.87 41.32 3.54
C LEU A 542 7.62 40.92 4.33
N GLY A 543 6.98 41.87 5.02
CA GLY A 543 5.83 41.62 5.88
C GLY A 543 6.20 41.01 7.23
N ILE A 544 7.41 41.32 7.74
CA ILE A 544 7.89 40.89 9.06
C ILE A 544 8.04 42.11 9.97
N VAL A 545 7.59 42.01 11.23
CA VAL A 545 7.85 42.99 12.28
C VAL A 545 8.41 42.26 13.49
N TYR A 546 9.58 42.67 13.96
CA TYR A 546 10.20 42.13 15.17
C TYR A 546 9.71 42.87 16.42
N GLN A 547 9.53 42.13 17.53
CA GLN A 547 9.20 42.61 18.86
C GLN A 547 10.26 42.10 19.85
N ASP A 548 10.87 43.02 20.61
CA ASP A 548 11.92 42.71 21.59
C ASP A 548 11.39 42.29 22.98
N GLY A 549 10.08 42.11 23.11
CA GLY A 549 9.42 41.69 24.35
C GLY A 549 9.32 42.76 25.45
N THR A 550 9.86 43.98 25.25
CA THR A 550 9.83 45.04 26.28
C THR A 550 8.43 45.61 26.53
N ALA A 551 7.55 45.52 25.54
CA ALA A 551 6.15 45.89 25.65
C ALA A 551 5.30 44.95 24.78
N SER A 552 4.06 44.67 25.20
CA SER A 552 3.11 43.96 24.35
C SER A 552 2.67 44.85 23.20
N LEU A 553 3.19 44.57 22.00
CA LEU A 553 2.63 45.17 20.78
C LEU A 553 1.42 44.33 20.37
N TYR A 554 0.38 44.98 19.87
CA TYR A 554 -0.79 44.35 19.26
C TYR A 554 -1.51 43.23 20.07
N GLY A 555 -1.26 43.12 21.37
CA GLY A 555 -1.89 42.16 22.28
C GLY A 555 -1.17 40.83 22.46
N CYS A 556 0.01 40.64 21.86
CA CYS A 556 0.85 39.45 22.09
C CYS A 556 2.03 39.80 23.02
N VAL A 557 2.38 38.87 23.92
CA VAL A 557 3.41 39.07 24.97
C VAL A 557 4.65 38.24 24.62
N GLY A 558 5.84 38.75 24.96
CA GLY A 558 7.11 38.06 24.75
C GLY A 558 7.89 38.54 23.53
N GLU A 559 9.10 38.03 23.37
CA GLU A 559 9.96 38.32 22.22
C GLU A 559 9.55 37.46 21.03
N GLY A 560 9.55 38.02 19.83
CA GLY A 560 9.14 37.27 18.64
C GLY A 560 8.93 38.13 17.40
N ILE A 561 8.23 37.55 16.42
CA ILE A 561 7.95 38.19 15.14
C ILE A 561 6.48 38.13 14.76
N TYR A 562 6.02 39.20 14.13
CA TYR A 562 4.75 39.25 13.42
C TYR A 562 4.99 39.03 11.93
N ILE A 563 4.23 38.12 11.33
CA ILE A 563 4.33 37.82 9.90
C ILE A 563 2.97 38.08 9.24
N ALA A 564 2.97 38.91 8.21
CA ALA A 564 1.77 39.20 7.42
C ALA A 564 1.25 37.94 6.72
N ASN A 565 -0.06 37.72 6.79
CA ASN A 565 -0.75 36.61 6.14
C ASN A 565 -0.76 36.68 4.62
N SER A 566 -0.43 37.83 4.03
CA SER A 566 -0.59 38.12 2.60
C SER A 566 0.58 38.94 2.02
N SER A 567 1.81 38.59 2.38
CA SER A 567 3.01 39.26 1.85
C SER A 567 3.40 38.74 0.46
N GLU A 568 3.07 39.47 -0.59
CA GLU A 568 3.48 39.15 -1.97
C GLU A 568 5.01 39.06 -2.11
N ALA A 569 5.74 39.93 -1.40
CA ALA A 569 7.20 39.94 -1.40
C ALA A 569 7.77 38.64 -0.80
N MET A 570 7.21 38.16 0.32
CA MET A 570 7.59 36.88 0.91
C MET A 570 7.23 35.70 0.01
N SER A 571 6.03 35.74 -0.60
CA SER A 571 5.60 34.70 -1.54
C SER A 571 6.54 34.58 -2.73
N LYS A 572 6.98 35.73 -3.28
CA LYS A 572 7.94 35.77 -4.37
C LYS A 572 9.32 35.28 -3.92
N ALA A 573 9.76 35.63 -2.71
CA ALA A 573 11.04 35.18 -2.16
C ALA A 573 11.09 33.67 -1.94
N LEU A 574 9.95 33.05 -1.62
CA LEU A 574 9.81 31.60 -1.41
C LEU A 574 9.31 30.85 -2.66
N SER A 575 9.18 31.54 -3.79
CA SER A 575 8.69 30.95 -5.04
C SER A 575 9.55 29.77 -5.49
N GLY A 576 8.92 28.66 -5.85
CA GLY A 576 9.61 27.42 -6.24
C GLY A 576 10.07 26.55 -5.08
N THR A 577 9.75 26.94 -3.83
CA THR A 577 9.91 26.09 -2.65
C THR A 577 8.56 25.53 -2.18
N PRO A 578 8.52 24.42 -1.43
CA PRO A 578 7.29 23.93 -0.80
C PRO A 578 6.62 24.94 0.15
N PHE A 579 7.36 25.97 0.59
CA PHE A 579 6.93 26.96 1.58
C PHE A 579 6.41 28.26 0.99
N GLN A 580 6.14 28.30 -0.33
CA GLN A 580 5.55 29.48 -0.98
C GLN A 580 4.22 29.93 -0.33
N ASN A 581 3.50 29.00 0.30
CA ASN A 581 2.33 29.28 1.15
C ASN A 581 2.68 29.14 2.64
N TRP A 582 3.67 29.90 3.13
CA TRP A 582 4.17 29.86 4.50
C TRP A 582 3.07 30.04 5.57
N LYS A 583 1.98 30.73 5.24
CA LYS A 583 0.82 30.93 6.13
C LYS A 583 0.25 29.61 6.65
N LYS A 584 0.23 28.55 5.82
CA LYS A 584 -0.24 27.22 6.25
C LYS A 584 0.58 26.67 7.41
N HIS A 585 1.88 27.00 7.44
CA HIS A 585 2.82 26.56 8.47
C HIS A 585 2.80 27.48 9.69
N SER A 586 2.89 28.81 9.49
CA SER A 586 2.88 29.76 10.61
C SER A 586 1.58 29.76 11.42
N SER A 587 0.43 29.52 10.77
CA SER A 587 -0.87 29.48 11.46
C SER A 587 -1.05 28.29 12.40
N ARG A 588 -0.18 27.28 12.31
CA ARG A 588 -0.20 26.10 13.19
C ARG A 588 0.58 26.31 14.48
N ILE A 589 1.51 27.27 14.51
CA ILE A 589 2.37 27.52 15.68
C ILE A 589 2.19 28.92 16.30
N GLY A 590 1.65 29.87 15.54
CA GLY A 590 1.61 31.27 15.95
C GLY A 590 0.22 31.73 16.38
N GLU A 591 0.22 32.72 17.26
CA GLU A 591 -0.99 33.36 17.77
C GLU A 591 -1.59 34.30 16.73
N LYS A 592 -2.91 34.24 16.55
CA LYS A 592 -3.61 35.18 15.65
C LYS A 592 -3.70 36.54 16.29
N VAL A 593 -3.18 37.56 15.62
CA VAL A 593 -3.29 38.94 16.08
C VAL A 593 -4.69 39.47 15.80
N SER A 594 -5.38 39.94 16.84
CA SER A 594 -6.74 40.48 16.75
C SER A 594 -6.79 41.82 16.00
N LYS A 595 -5.72 42.62 16.08
CA LYS A 595 -5.58 43.92 15.41
C LYS A 595 -4.87 43.78 14.07
N LEU A 596 -5.27 44.61 13.10
CA LEU A 596 -4.56 44.73 11.83
C LEU A 596 -3.25 45.50 12.03
N ILE A 597 -2.16 45.01 11.43
CA ILE A 597 -0.84 45.61 11.55
C ILE A 597 -0.49 46.31 10.23
N LYS A 598 0.07 47.53 10.33
CA LYS A 598 0.60 48.27 9.19
C LYS A 598 2.04 47.84 8.92
N MET A 599 2.27 47.20 7.79
CA MET A 599 3.59 46.74 7.32
C MET A 599 3.83 47.31 5.91
N ASP A 600 4.86 48.14 5.77
CA ASP A 600 5.23 48.80 4.51
C ASP A 600 4.06 49.49 3.78
N GLY A 601 3.27 50.26 4.53
CA GLY A 601 2.10 50.99 3.98
C GLY A 601 0.86 50.13 3.73
N LYS A 602 0.94 48.80 3.77
CA LYS A 602 -0.20 47.88 3.68
C LYS A 602 -0.71 47.48 5.07
N VAL A 603 -2.02 47.44 5.24
CA VAL A 603 -2.67 46.97 6.48
C VAL A 603 -3.02 45.49 6.30
N SER A 604 -2.43 44.61 7.11
CA SER A 604 -2.57 43.16 6.96
C SER A 604 -2.92 42.47 8.29
N ARG A 605 -3.65 41.35 8.19
CA ARG A 605 -3.72 40.39 9.30
C ARG A 605 -2.35 39.73 9.45
N ALA A 606 -1.93 39.51 10.68
CA ALA A 606 -0.65 38.88 10.99
C ALA A 606 -0.83 37.72 11.98
N ILE A 607 0.20 36.88 12.02
CA ILE A 607 0.39 35.84 13.03
C ILE A 607 1.64 36.22 13.83
N PHE A 608 1.56 36.14 15.15
CA PHE A 608 2.70 36.32 16.04
C PHE A 608 3.34 34.98 16.34
N ILE A 609 4.66 34.91 16.26
CA ILE A 609 5.45 33.71 16.56
C ILE A 609 6.46 34.10 17.63
N SER A 610 6.28 33.51 18.81
CA SER A 610 7.19 33.65 19.95
C SER A 610 8.53 32.98 19.66
N PHE A 611 9.63 33.57 20.14
CA PHE A 611 10.94 32.93 20.16
C PHE A 611 11.23 32.13 21.44
N ASN A 612 10.35 32.23 22.44
CA ASN A 612 10.38 31.42 23.65
C ASN A 612 9.81 30.02 23.44
#